data_AF-A0AAU9JKV8-F1
#
_entry.id   AF-A0AAU9JKV8-F1
#
_cell.length_a   1.000
_cell.length_b   1.000
_cell.length_c   1.000
_cell.angle_alpha   90.00
_cell.angle_beta   90.00
_cell.angle_gamma   90.00
#
_symmetry.space_group_name_H-M   'P 1'
#
loop_
_entity.id
_entity.type
_entity.pdbx_description
1 polymer ?
#
loop_
_entity_poly.entity_id
_entity_poly.type
_entity_poly.pdbx_seq_one_letter_code
_entity_poly.pdbx_strand_id
1 'polypeptide(L)'
;MKSECNSVQNEPEKIPSVFSGMFSLLHERVDTNSESLCFKLPNIFEELQAPQPIHTPLLPSVMMPVPQRATKENTACPHKNRKHYAKNMCNNCYHRLGRVKAAWACPHTDRRHYAKGKCQFCYIQSYHRDRVLREDSELKFESLNS
;
A
#
# COMPACT_ATOMS: atom_id res chain seq x y z
N MET A 1 -15.49 62.48 -13.56
CA MET A 1 -14.98 61.49 -12.60
C MET A 1 -14.83 60.17 -13.34
N LYS A 2 -13.61 59.84 -13.79
CA LYS A 2 -13.30 58.57 -14.45
C LYS A 2 -12.49 57.74 -13.44
N SER A 3 -13.03 56.60 -13.03
CA SER A 3 -12.38 55.64 -12.14
C SER A 3 -11.72 54.57 -12.99
N GLU A 4 -10.39 54.57 -13.06
CA GLU A 4 -9.61 53.54 -13.74
C GLU A 4 -9.34 52.37 -12.78
N CYS A 5 -9.69 51.17 -13.25
CA CYS A 5 -9.49 49.89 -12.60
C CYS A 5 -8.11 49.34 -13.01
N ASN A 6 -7.21 49.14 -12.04
CA ASN A 6 -5.94 48.46 -12.25
C ASN A 6 -6.12 46.95 -12.06
N SER A 7 -6.14 46.22 -13.17
CA SER A 7 -6.08 44.75 -13.21
C SER A 7 -4.61 44.30 -13.15
N VAL A 8 -4.18 43.79 -11.99
CA VAL A 8 -2.89 43.10 -11.83
C VAL A 8 -3.04 41.68 -12.39
N GLN A 9 -2.39 41.40 -13.52
CA GLN A 9 -2.24 40.06 -14.07
C GLN A 9 -1.09 39.36 -13.32
N ASN A 10 -1.40 38.37 -12.49
CA ASN A 10 -0.40 37.47 -11.93
C ASN A 10 -0.23 36.28 -12.88
N GLU A 11 0.94 36.18 -13.50
CA GLU A 11 1.39 35.01 -14.25
C GLU A 11 1.56 33.79 -13.30
N PRO A 12 1.16 32.57 -13.71
CA PRO A 12 1.39 31.39 -12.90
C PRO A 12 2.86 30.97 -12.96
N GLU A 13 3.61 31.23 -11.89
CA GLU A 13 4.94 30.67 -11.70
C GLU A 13 4.88 29.14 -11.71
N LYS A 14 5.49 28.54 -12.74
CA LYS A 14 5.66 27.09 -12.87
C LYS A 14 6.58 26.59 -11.76
N ILE A 15 5.98 25.99 -10.73
CA ILE A 15 6.71 25.25 -9.70
C ILE A 15 7.42 24.07 -10.40
N PRO A 16 8.75 23.98 -10.39
CA PRO A 16 9.46 22.84 -10.96
C PRO A 16 9.14 21.58 -10.15
N SER A 17 8.53 20.60 -10.82
CA SER A 17 8.20 19.30 -10.24
C SER A 17 9.48 18.55 -9.86
N VAL A 18 9.67 18.31 -8.56
CA VAL A 18 10.78 17.51 -7.99
C VAL A 18 10.77 16.05 -8.48
N PHE A 19 9.72 15.63 -9.19
CA PHE A 19 9.54 14.25 -9.67
C PHE A 19 10.11 14.00 -11.08
N SER A 20 10.63 15.01 -11.77
CA SER A 20 11.07 14.85 -13.15
C SER A 20 12.43 14.15 -13.32
N GLY A 21 13.14 13.86 -12.22
CA GLY A 21 14.48 13.28 -12.24
C GLY A 21 14.57 11.75 -12.13
N MET A 22 13.46 11.04 -11.90
CA MET A 22 13.53 9.57 -11.70
C MET A 22 13.35 8.73 -12.97
N PHE A 23 13.05 9.34 -14.12
CA PHE A 23 12.79 8.58 -15.35
C PHE A 23 14.05 8.31 -16.21
N SER A 24 15.19 8.92 -15.87
CA SER A 24 16.44 8.75 -16.64
C SER A 24 17.23 7.49 -16.31
N LEU A 25 16.80 6.66 -15.35
CA LEU A 25 17.47 5.40 -15.01
C LEU A 25 16.90 4.15 -15.71
N LEU A 26 15.87 4.30 -16.55
CA LEU A 26 15.20 3.16 -17.23
C LEU A 26 15.38 3.13 -18.75
N HIS A 27 16.22 4.00 -19.32
CA HIS A 27 16.60 3.92 -20.74
C HIS A 27 18.08 3.62 -20.85
N GLU A 28 18.41 2.39 -20.47
CA GLU A 28 19.65 1.73 -20.82
C GLU A 28 19.70 1.55 -22.35
N ARG A 29 20.84 1.88 -22.94
CA ARG A 29 21.07 1.87 -24.38
C ARG A 29 20.88 0.46 -24.92
N VAL A 30 20.00 0.32 -25.91
CA VAL A 30 19.96 -0.88 -26.75
C VAL A 30 21.12 -0.78 -27.72
N ASP A 31 22.28 -1.25 -27.31
CA ASP A 31 23.35 -1.61 -28.22
C ASP A 31 23.26 -3.12 -28.47
N THR A 32 22.92 -3.46 -29.71
CA THR A 32 22.89 -4.81 -30.24
C THR A 32 24.28 -5.44 -30.21
N ASN A 33 24.32 -6.72 -29.82
CA ASN A 33 25.47 -7.64 -29.78
C ASN A 33 26.34 -7.61 -28.52
N SER A 34 26.07 -8.53 -27.59
CA SER A 34 27.07 -9.53 -27.17
C SER A 34 26.51 -10.39 -26.03
N GLU A 35 26.45 -11.69 -26.28
CA GLU A 35 26.53 -12.82 -25.34
C GLU A 35 25.90 -12.66 -23.95
N SER A 36 24.80 -13.39 -23.75
CA SER A 36 24.19 -13.62 -22.45
C SER A 36 25.16 -14.38 -21.53
N LEU A 37 25.94 -13.64 -20.75
CA LEU A 37 26.61 -14.17 -19.56
C LEU A 37 25.55 -14.34 -18.46
N CYS A 38 24.74 -15.39 -18.63
CA CYS A 38 23.97 -15.98 -17.54
C CYS A 38 24.99 -16.51 -16.53
N PHE A 39 25.23 -15.73 -15.48
CA PHE A 39 25.90 -16.21 -14.28
C PHE A 39 25.05 -17.32 -13.70
N LYS A 40 25.43 -18.58 -13.99
CA LYS A 40 24.91 -19.76 -13.31
C LYS A 40 25.33 -19.64 -11.85
N LEU A 41 24.41 -19.20 -11.00
CA LEU A 41 24.57 -19.31 -9.56
C LEU A 41 24.76 -20.79 -9.21
N PRO A 42 25.82 -21.16 -8.47
CA PRO A 42 25.98 -22.53 -8.02
C PRO A 42 24.75 -22.92 -7.20
N ASN A 43 24.18 -24.07 -7.53
CA ASN A 43 23.07 -24.66 -6.80
C ASN A 43 23.57 -25.11 -5.43
N ILE A 44 23.52 -24.21 -4.43
CA ILE A 44 23.85 -24.51 -3.03
C ILE A 44 22.73 -25.36 -2.37
N PHE A 45 21.61 -25.57 -3.08
CA PHE A 45 20.47 -26.34 -2.60
C PHE A 45 20.51 -27.80 -3.07
N GLU A 46 21.70 -28.39 -3.08
CA GLU A 46 21.86 -29.81 -3.36
C GLU A 46 22.74 -30.36 -2.24
N GLU A 47 22.20 -31.32 -1.49
CA GLU A 47 22.90 -32.10 -0.46
C GLU A 47 22.77 -31.65 1.01
N LEU A 48 21.54 -31.34 1.43
CA LEU A 48 21.09 -31.77 2.76
C LEU A 48 20.13 -32.93 2.56
N GLN A 49 20.63 -34.15 2.80
CA GLN A 49 19.83 -35.36 2.82
C GLN A 49 18.64 -35.16 3.76
N ALA A 50 17.44 -35.06 3.17
CA ALA A 50 16.22 -34.89 3.92
C ALA A 50 16.10 -36.04 4.94
N PRO A 51 15.89 -35.76 6.24
CA PRO A 51 15.62 -36.80 7.20
C PRO A 51 14.40 -37.61 6.72
N GLN A 52 14.56 -38.94 6.75
CA GLN A 52 13.56 -39.88 6.28
C GLN A 52 12.19 -39.56 6.90
N PRO A 53 11.10 -39.63 6.11
CA PRO A 53 9.77 -39.27 6.58
C PRO A 53 9.38 -40.18 7.74
N ILE A 54 9.29 -39.60 8.93
CA ILE A 54 8.69 -40.26 10.08
C ILE A 54 7.22 -40.45 9.71
N HIS A 55 6.82 -41.70 9.46
CA HIS A 55 5.45 -42.08 9.17
C HIS A 55 4.58 -41.80 10.41
N THR A 56 4.12 -40.56 10.56
CA THR A 56 3.03 -40.25 11.49
C THR A 56 1.79 -40.98 10.98
N PRO A 57 1.15 -41.83 11.81
CA PRO A 57 -0.09 -42.49 11.44
C PRO A 57 -1.13 -41.41 11.09
N LEU A 58 -1.68 -41.51 9.88
CA LEU A 58 -2.74 -40.65 9.37
C LEU A 58 -3.98 -40.85 10.24
N LEU A 59 -4.11 -40.05 11.29
CA LEU A 59 -5.38 -39.93 11.99
C LEU A 59 -6.41 -39.36 11.01
N PRO A 60 -7.63 -39.93 10.94
CA PRO A 60 -8.71 -39.37 10.14
C PRO A 60 -8.93 -37.93 10.59
N SER A 61 -8.60 -36.99 9.72
CA SER A 61 -8.85 -35.57 9.95
C SER A 61 -10.37 -35.37 9.96
N VAL A 62 -10.97 -35.46 11.16
CA VAL A 62 -12.36 -35.08 11.38
C VAL A 62 -12.40 -33.56 11.29
N MET A 63 -12.42 -33.05 10.05
CA MET A 63 -12.57 -31.63 9.79
C MET A 63 -13.98 -31.24 10.23
N MET A 64 -14.09 -30.68 11.43
CA MET A 64 -15.35 -30.08 11.87
C MET A 64 -15.72 -28.98 10.86
N PRO A 65 -16.99 -28.91 10.40
CA PRO A 65 -17.41 -27.88 9.45
C PRO A 65 -17.24 -26.51 10.12
N VAL A 66 -16.25 -25.74 9.66
CA VAL A 66 -16.04 -24.37 10.14
C VAL A 66 -17.29 -23.57 9.79
N PRO A 67 -17.98 -22.97 10.77
CA PRO A 67 -19.18 -22.19 10.49
C PRO A 67 -18.82 -21.03 9.54
N GLN A 68 -19.32 -21.10 8.31
CA GLN A 68 -19.11 -20.03 7.34
C GLN A 68 -19.98 -18.85 7.75
N ARG A 69 -19.32 -17.74 8.13
CA ARG A 69 -20.04 -16.49 8.44
C ARG A 69 -20.75 -15.99 7.18
N ALA A 70 -22.07 -15.87 7.25
CA ALA A 70 -22.88 -15.34 6.16
C ALA A 70 -22.34 -13.97 5.72
N THR A 71 -21.89 -13.87 4.47
CA THR A 71 -21.40 -12.62 3.90
C THR A 71 -22.59 -11.77 3.48
N LYS A 72 -22.66 -10.54 3.97
CA LYS A 72 -23.69 -9.59 3.55
C LYS A 72 -23.53 -9.22 2.08
N GLU A 73 -24.63 -8.86 1.42
CA GLU A 73 -24.64 -8.44 0.03
C GLU A 73 -24.41 -6.93 -0.13
N ASN A 74 -23.92 -6.54 -1.31
CA ASN A 74 -23.74 -5.13 -1.69
C ASN A 74 -25.01 -4.57 -2.33
N THR A 75 -25.86 -3.94 -1.53
CA THR A 75 -27.13 -3.34 -2.00
C THR A 75 -27.03 -1.85 -2.28
N ALA A 76 -26.09 -1.13 -1.67
CA ALA A 76 -25.97 0.33 -1.76
C ALA A 76 -24.98 0.81 -2.84
N CYS A 77 -24.46 -0.09 -3.68
CA CYS A 77 -23.64 0.28 -4.82
C CYS A 77 -24.07 -0.52 -6.08
N PRO A 78 -23.77 -0.01 -7.30
CA PRO A 78 -24.10 -0.74 -8.53
C PRO A 78 -23.30 -2.05 -8.68
N HIS A 79 -22.27 -2.25 -7.86
CA HIS A 79 -21.40 -3.42 -7.89
C HIS A 79 -21.93 -4.57 -7.01
N LYS A 80 -23.09 -5.13 -7.36
CA LYS A 80 -23.75 -6.20 -6.59
C LYS A 80 -22.87 -7.46 -6.45
N ASN A 81 -22.05 -7.76 -7.45
CA ASN A 81 -21.19 -8.94 -7.49
C ASN A 81 -19.89 -8.81 -6.66
N ARG A 82 -19.58 -7.63 -6.11
CA ARG A 82 -18.37 -7.44 -5.30
C ARG A 82 -18.63 -7.83 -3.86
N LYS A 83 -17.57 -8.15 -3.11
CA LYS A 83 -17.67 -8.43 -1.67
C LYS A 83 -18.14 -7.19 -0.90
N HIS A 84 -19.05 -7.38 0.06
CA HIS A 84 -19.44 -6.34 0.99
C HIS A 84 -18.28 -5.91 1.89
N TYR A 85 -18.15 -4.59 2.05
CA TYR A 85 -17.18 -3.99 2.97
C TYR A 85 -17.89 -3.33 4.15
N ALA A 86 -18.59 -2.22 3.92
CA ALA A 86 -19.29 -1.47 4.96
C ALA A 86 -20.46 -0.67 4.37
N LYS A 87 -21.48 -0.38 5.19
CA LYS A 87 -22.69 0.37 4.80
C LYS A 87 -23.36 -0.19 3.53
N ASN A 88 -23.34 -1.52 3.34
CA ASN A 88 -23.85 -2.18 2.14
C ASN A 88 -23.14 -1.77 0.84
N MET A 89 -21.89 -1.28 0.93
CA MET A 89 -21.07 -0.87 -0.21
C MET A 89 -19.82 -1.75 -0.33
N CYS A 90 -19.37 -1.92 -1.57
CA CYS A 90 -18.05 -2.48 -1.84
C CYS A 90 -16.94 -1.54 -1.37
N ASN A 91 -15.72 -2.06 -1.19
CA ASN A 91 -14.58 -1.32 -0.67
C ASN A 91 -14.34 0.02 -1.41
N ASN A 92 -14.26 0.00 -2.75
CA ASN A 92 -14.01 1.19 -3.56
C ASN A 92 -15.10 2.25 -3.40
N CYS A 93 -16.38 1.83 -3.43
CA CYS A 93 -17.51 2.74 -3.27
C CYS A 93 -17.56 3.33 -1.86
N TYR A 94 -17.27 2.53 -0.83
CA TYR A 94 -17.22 3.02 0.53
C TYR A 94 -16.14 4.10 0.71
N HIS A 95 -14.95 3.90 0.14
CA HIS A 95 -13.87 4.89 0.23
C HIS A 95 -14.20 6.19 -0.52
N ARG A 96 -14.86 6.11 -1.68
CA ARG A 96 -15.21 7.27 -2.51
C ARG A 96 -16.45 8.01 -2.04
N LEU A 97 -17.46 7.33 -1.52
CA LEU A 97 -18.79 7.90 -1.24
C LEU A 97 -19.18 7.73 0.23
N GLY A 98 -18.88 6.58 0.84
CA GLY A 98 -19.34 6.23 2.19
C GLY A 98 -18.68 7.02 3.34
N ARG A 99 -17.54 7.66 3.06
CA ARG A 99 -16.83 8.58 3.97
C ARG A 99 -17.31 10.01 3.77
N VAL A 100 -17.93 10.56 4.79
CA VAL A 100 -18.49 11.93 4.77
C VAL A 100 -17.78 12.88 5.74
N LYS A 101 -17.14 12.36 6.78
CA LYS A 101 -16.47 13.19 7.80
C LYS A 101 -15.14 13.73 7.27
N ALA A 102 -14.85 14.99 7.55
CA ALA A 102 -13.54 15.59 7.31
C ALA A 102 -12.50 15.01 8.28
N ALA A 103 -11.23 15.00 7.87
CA ALA A 103 -10.11 14.70 8.76
C ALA A 103 -9.90 15.87 9.74
N TRP A 104 -9.56 15.56 11.00
CA TRP A 104 -9.37 16.55 12.06
C TRP A 104 -7.99 16.48 12.72
N ALA A 105 -7.26 15.38 12.52
CA ALA A 105 -5.91 15.18 13.06
C ALA A 105 -4.80 15.47 12.03
N CYS A 106 -5.14 16.20 10.96
CA CYS A 106 -4.19 16.71 9.97
C CYS A 106 -4.66 18.08 9.49
N PRO A 107 -3.77 18.94 8.94
CA PRO A 107 -4.13 20.31 8.53
C PRO A 107 -5.11 20.38 7.36
N HIS A 108 -5.38 19.25 6.70
CA HIS A 108 -6.29 19.17 5.56
C HIS A 108 -7.76 19.17 6.01
N THR A 109 -8.42 20.32 5.91
CA THR A 109 -9.85 20.49 6.24
C THR A 109 -10.78 20.03 5.11
N ASP A 110 -10.28 20.00 3.88
CA ASP A 110 -10.97 19.60 2.65
C ASP A 110 -10.98 18.06 2.45
N ARG A 111 -10.06 17.35 3.10
CA ARG A 111 -9.89 15.90 2.90
C ARG A 111 -10.72 15.09 3.89
N ARG A 112 -11.22 13.96 3.41
CA ARG A 112 -12.03 13.03 4.20
C ARG A 112 -11.19 12.22 5.17
N HIS A 113 -11.77 11.92 6.33
CA HIS A 113 -11.22 11.07 7.37
C HIS A 113 -11.02 9.63 6.85
N TYR A 114 -9.80 9.10 7.01
CA TYR A 114 -9.45 7.71 6.74
C TYR A 114 -9.42 6.88 8.02
N ALA A 115 -8.43 7.12 8.88
CA ALA A 115 -8.23 6.45 10.17
C ALA A 115 -7.40 7.34 11.11
N LYS A 116 -7.52 7.11 12.42
CA LYS A 116 -6.84 7.90 13.47
C LYS A 116 -7.03 9.42 13.32
N GLY A 117 -8.19 9.87 12.84
CA GLY A 117 -8.45 11.30 12.61
C GLY A 117 -7.76 11.90 11.38
N LYS A 118 -6.91 11.14 10.65
CA LYS A 118 -6.10 11.65 9.53
C LYS A 118 -6.76 11.36 8.18
N CYS A 119 -6.43 12.15 7.16
CA CYS A 119 -6.76 11.81 5.77
C CYS A 119 -5.91 10.62 5.28
N GLN A 120 -6.29 10.02 4.14
CA GLN A 120 -5.64 8.79 3.65
C GLN A 120 -4.13 8.96 3.44
N PHE A 121 -3.72 10.07 2.81
CA PHE A 121 -2.32 10.35 2.54
C PHE A 121 -1.51 10.50 3.84
N CYS A 122 -1.95 11.35 4.76
CA CYS A 122 -1.27 11.55 6.04
C CYS A 122 -1.26 10.28 6.90
N TYR A 123 -2.30 9.46 6.82
CA TYR A 123 -2.34 8.17 7.49
C TYR A 123 -1.24 7.24 6.95
N ILE A 124 -1.15 7.09 5.63
CA ILE A 124 -0.17 6.21 4.98
C ILE A 124 1.26 6.66 5.29
N GLN A 125 1.54 7.97 5.20
CA GLN A 125 2.87 8.51 5.56
C GLN A 125 3.23 8.24 7.02
N SER A 126 2.32 8.50 7.94
CA SER A 126 2.51 8.19 9.37
C SER A 126 2.76 6.71 9.56
N TYR A 127 1.97 5.85 8.92
CA TYR A 127 2.10 4.40 9.04
C TYR A 127 3.46 3.87 8.56
N HIS A 128 3.95 4.36 7.42
CA HIS A 128 5.28 3.97 6.93
C HIS A 128 6.40 4.46 7.85
N ARG A 129 6.32 5.72 8.31
CA ARG A 129 7.29 6.26 9.27
C ARG A 129 7.30 5.46 10.58
N ASP A 130 6.12 5.17 11.12
CA ASP A 130 5.97 4.43 12.38
C ASP A 130 6.33 2.94 12.22
N ARG A 131 6.39 2.40 10.99
CA ARG A 131 6.91 1.05 10.72
C ARG A 131 8.44 1.02 10.75
N VAL A 132 9.09 1.95 10.05
CA VAL A 132 10.56 2.05 10.01
C VAL A 132 11.13 2.27 11.41
N LEU A 133 10.53 3.17 12.19
CA LEU A 133 10.99 3.44 13.57
C LEU A 133 10.88 2.21 14.49
N ARG A 134 9.91 1.31 14.24
CA ARG A 134 9.78 0.08 15.02
C ARG A 134 10.88 -0.91 14.69
N GLU A 135 11.18 -1.09 13.40
CA GLU A 135 12.27 -1.93 12.92
C GLU A 135 13.62 -1.45 13.51
N ASP A 136 13.89 -0.14 13.51
CA ASP A 136 15.10 0.43 14.12
C ASP A 136 15.16 0.22 15.65
N SER A 137 14.01 0.26 16.33
CA SER A 137 13.95 0.07 17.79
C SER A 137 14.17 -1.38 18.19
N GLU A 138 13.69 -2.34 17.38
CA GLU A 138 13.90 -3.77 17.60
C GLU A 138 15.38 -4.13 17.44
N LEU A 139 16.05 -3.63 16.38
CA LEU A 139 17.49 -3.82 16.18
C LEU A 139 18.34 -3.24 17.32
N LYS A 140 17.96 -2.06 17.85
CA LYS A 140 18.65 -1.46 19.00
C LYS A 140 18.46 -2.27 20.28
N PHE A 141 17.29 -2.86 20.49
CA PHE A 141 17.02 -3.69 21.66
C PHE A 141 17.79 -5.02 21.62
N GLU A 142 17.93 -5.65 20.44
CA GLU A 142 18.74 -6.86 20.26
C GLU A 142 20.25 -6.58 20.45
N SER A 143 20.73 -5.43 19.95
CA SER A 143 22.14 -5.04 20.09
C SER A 143 22.55 -4.71 21.53
N LEU A 144 21.61 -4.28 22.39
CA LEU A 144 21.87 -4.00 23.80
C LEU A 144 21.82 -5.25 24.69
N ASN A 145 21.23 -6.34 24.19
CA ASN A 145 21.07 -7.60 24.91
C ASN A 145 21.99 -8.72 24.37
N SER A 146 22.92 -8.38 23.48
CA SER A 146 24.00 -9.26 22.98
C SER A 146 25.34 -8.82 23.56
#